data_AF-A0AAW2VUN1-F1
#
_entry.id   AF-A0AAW2VUN1-F1
#
_cell.length_a   1.000
_cell.length_b   1.000
_cell.length_c   1.000
_cell.angle_alpha   90.00
_cell.angle_beta   90.00
_cell.angle_gamma   90.00
#
_symmetry.space_group_name_H-M   'P 1'
#
loop_
_entity.id
_entity.type
_entity.pdbx_description
1 polymer ?
#
loop_
_entity_poly.entity_id
_entity_poly.type
_entity_poly.pdbx_seq_one_letter_code
_entity_poly.pdbx_strand_id
1 'polypeptide(L)' 'MAVIKYPQEIKVGVSPKRMFKAMVTESYTILPRIMPVAIKSIELLHGDGGAGTIRQTNFPDG' A
#
# COMPACT_ATOMS: atom_id res chain seq x y z
N MET A 1 8.05 -25.63 10.02
CA MET A 1 7.54 -24.41 9.33
C MET A 1 8.37 -24.20 8.07
N ALA A 2 7.73 -24.03 6.92
CA ALA A 2 8.41 -23.76 5.65
C ALA A 2 8.19 -22.31 5.24
N VAL A 3 9.22 -21.66 4.69
CA VAL A 3 9.16 -20.29 4.17
C VAL A 3 9.16 -20.37 2.66
N ILE A 4 8.13 -19.84 2.02
CA ILE A 4 8.01 -19.75 0.56
C ILE A 4 8.35 -18.31 0.15
N LYS A 5 9.25 -18.14 -0.83
CA LYS A 5 9.63 -16.84 -1.40
C LYS A 5 9.16 -16.76 -2.84
N TYR A 6 8.55 -15.63 -3.22
CA TYR A 6 8.11 -15.35 -4.59
C TYR A 6 8.66 -13.99 -5.04
N PRO A 7 9.77 -13.95 -5.80
CA PRO A 7 10.30 -12.70 -6.35
C PRO A 7 9.43 -12.24 -7.52
N GLN A 8 9.13 -10.93 -7.57
CA GLN A 8 8.34 -10.33 -8.64
C GLN A 8 8.97 -9.00 -9.06
N GLU A 9 9.08 -8.79 -10.37
CA GLU A 9 9.54 -7.54 -10.97
C GLU A 9 8.46 -7.00 -11.93
N ILE A 10 8.17 -5.71 -11.82
CA ILE A 10 7.22 -5.02 -12.69
C ILE A 10 7.88 -3.73 -13.17
N LYS A 11 7.94 -3.53 -14.49
CA LYS A 11 8.40 -2.27 -15.07
C LYS A 11 7.27 -1.24 -15.01
N VAL A 12 7.54 -0.09 -14.42
CA VAL A 12 6.59 1.03 -14.30
C VAL A 12 7.16 2.28 -14.96
N GLY A 13 6.29 3.07 -15.62
CA GLY A 13 6.70 4.30 -16.31
C GLY A 13 6.83 5.53 -15.41
N VAL A 14 6.83 5.34 -14.08
CA VAL A 14 6.93 6.43 -13.10
C VAL A 14 8.28 6.39 -12.39
N SER A 15 8.75 7.55 -11.89
CA SER A 15 10.02 7.59 -11.17
C SER A 15 9.98 6.74 -9.89
N PRO A 16 11.10 6.11 -9.48
CA PRO A 16 11.15 5.29 -8.27
C PRO A 16 10.63 6.02 -7.02
N LYS A 17 10.99 7.29 -6.87
CA LYS A 17 10.55 8.15 -5.75
C LYS A 17 9.03 8.31 -5.71
N ARG A 18 8.38 8.50 -6.86
CA ARG A 18 6.92 8.64 -6.94
C ARG A 18 6.22 7.31 -6.66
N MET A 19 6.74 6.21 -7.20
CA MET A 19 6.18 4.88 -6.95
C MET A 19 6.27 4.49 -5.47
N PHE A 20 7.43 4.67 -4.85
CA PHE A 20 7.62 4.38 -3.43
C PHE A 20 6.72 5.25 -2.56
N LYS A 21 6.60 6.54 -2.88
CA LYS A 21 5.72 7.46 -2.18
C LYS A 21 4.25 7.03 -2.28
N ALA A 22 3.78 6.65 -3.47
CA ALA A 22 2.40 6.22 -3.70
C ALA A 22 2.08 4.87 -3.05
N MET A 23 3.01 3.92 -3.07
CA MET A 23 2.75 2.54 -2.61
C MET A 23 3.11 2.30 -1.14
N VAL A 24 4.04 3.07 -0.57
CA VAL A 24 4.57 2.83 0.78
C VAL A 24 4.31 4.03 1.69
N THR A 25 4.75 5.24 1.34
CA THR A 25 4.70 6.37 2.29
C THR A 25 3.29 6.93 2.45
N GLU A 26 2.60 7.24 1.35
CA GLU A 26 1.28 7.88 1.33
C GLU A 26 0.19 6.95 0.75
N SER A 27 0.41 5.64 0.88
CA SER A 27 -0.48 4.63 0.30
C SER A 27 -1.90 4.71 0.83
N TYR A 28 -2.06 5.12 2.08
CA TYR A 28 -3.36 5.19 2.74
C TYR A 28 -4.28 6.28 2.16
N THR A 29 -3.71 7.32 1.57
CA THR A 29 -4.46 8.40 0.90
C THR A 29 -4.56 8.15 -0.60
N ILE A 30 -3.50 7.64 -1.21
CA ILE A 30 -3.39 7.54 -2.67
C ILE A 30 -4.08 6.28 -3.20
N LEU A 31 -3.93 5.12 -2.55
CA LEU A 31 -4.48 3.86 -3.07
C LEU A 31 -6.02 3.85 -3.14
N PRO A 32 -6.77 4.34 -2.14
CA PRO A 32 -8.23 4.44 -2.26
C PRO A 32 -8.67 5.36 -3.39
N ARG A 33 -7.85 6.35 -3.78
CA ARG A 33 -8.16 7.25 -4.91
C ARG A 33 -7.86 6.65 -6.27
N ILE A 34 -6.78 5.88 -6.38
CA ILE A 34 -6.39 5.23 -7.64
C ILE A 34 -7.25 3.98 -7.90
N MET A 35 -7.61 3.25 -6.85
CA MET A 35 -8.39 2.01 -6.93
C MET A 35 -9.61 2.04 -6.00
N PRO A 36 -10.55 3.00 -6.20
CA PRO A 36 -11.70 3.17 -5.30
C PRO A 36 -12.65 1.97 -5.29
N VAL A 37 -12.66 1.18 -6.37
CA VAL A 37 -13.48 -0.04 -6.47
C VAL A 37 -12.87 -1.21 -5.69
N ALA A 38 -11.56 -1.21 -5.46
CA ALA A 38 -10.88 -2.28 -4.73
C ALA A 38 -10.59 -1.89 -3.27
N ILE A 39 -10.45 -0.61 -2.96
CA ILE A 39 -10.04 -0.14 -1.63
C ILE A 39 -10.98 0.97 -1.18
N LYS A 40 -11.73 0.72 -0.11
CA LYS A 40 -12.67 1.67 0.48
C LYS A 40 -11.93 2.71 1.33
N SER A 41 -11.06 2.25 2.22
CA SER A 41 -10.21 3.13 3.03
C SER A 41 -8.98 2.40 3.51
N ILE A 42 -7.97 3.16 3.92
CA ILE A 42 -6.82 2.64 4.65
C ILE A 42 -6.61 3.56 5.85
N GLU A 43 -6.57 2.96 7.03
CA GLU A 43 -6.45 3.66 8.30
C GLU A 43 -5.11 3.35 8.94
N LEU A 44 -4.49 4.37 9.53
CA LEU A 44 -3.24 4.22 10.27
C LEU A 44 -3.60 4.01 11.75
N LEU A 45 -3.37 2.79 12.24
CA LEU A 45 -3.74 2.39 13.60
C LEU A 45 -2.65 2.75 14.61
N HIS A 46 -1.38 2.65 14.22
CA HIS A 46 -0.25 2.96 15.10
C HIS A 46 0.96 3.43 14.29
N GLY A 47 1.71 4.41 14.81
CA GLY A 47 2.93 4.95 14.19
C GLY A 47 2.74 6.28 13.46
N ASP A 48 3.74 6.65 12.69
CA ASP A 48 3.85 7.94 11.97
C ASP A 48 3.97 7.77 10.45
N GLY A 49 3.88 6.54 9.96
CA GLY A 49 4.10 6.19 8.55
C GLY A 49 5.48 5.58 8.27
N GLY A 50 6.40 5.61 9.24
CA GLY A 50 7.73 4.99 9.18
C GLY A 50 7.76 3.51 9.60
N ALA A 51 8.95 3.01 9.90
CA ALA A 51 9.16 1.62 10.32
C ALA A 51 8.38 1.31 11.61
N GLY A 52 7.70 0.16 11.64
CA GLY A 52 6.85 -0.24 12.78
C GLY A 52 5.42 0.30 12.73
N THR A 53 5.06 1.09 11.71
CA THR A 53 3.67 1.56 11.52
C THR A 53 2.73 0.40 11.21
N ILE A 54 1.56 0.39 11.85
CA ILE A 54 0.48 -0.56 11.60
C ILE A 54 -0.64 0.14 10.85
N ARG A 55 -1.09 -0.46 9.74
CA ARG A 55 -2.15 0.06 8.89
C ARG A 55 -3.22 -1.00 8.66
N GLN A 56 -4.47 -0.58 8.66
CA GLN A 56 -5.61 -1.40 8.32
C GLN A 56 -6.14 -1.00 6.95
N THR A 57 -6.28 -1.97 6.04
CA THR A 57 -6.90 -1.76 4.73
C THR A 57 -8.31 -2.31 4.74
N ASN A 58 -9.29 -1.44 4.51
CA ASN A 58 -10.69 -1.80 4.40
C ASN A 58 -11.06 -1.94 2.93
N PHE A 59 -11.46 -3.14 2.53
CA PHE A 59 -11.99 -3.42 1.20
C PHE A 59 -13.48 -3.02 1.16
N PRO A 60 -14.03 -2.69 -0.02
CA PRO A 60 -15.46 -2.46 -0.17
C PRO A 60 -16.28 -3.68 0.23
N ASP A 61 -17.47 -3.43 0.77
CA ASP A 61 -18.49 -4.45 0.97
C ASP A 61 -18.95 -4.92 -0.42
N GLY A 62 -19.07 -6.24 -0.59
CA GLY A 62 -19.36 -6.87 -1.89
C GLY A 62 -20.60 -6.35 -2.58
#